data_AF-A0A923DGI4-F1
#
_entry.id   AF-A0A923DGI4-F1
#
_cell.length_a   1.000
_cell.length_b   1.000
_cell.length_c   1.000
_cell.angle_alpha   90.00
_cell.angle_beta   90.00
_cell.angle_gamma   90.00
#
_symmetry.space_group_name_H-M   'P 1'
#
loop_
_entity.id
_entity.type
_entity.pdbx_description
1 polymer ?
#
loop_
_entity_poly.entity_id
_entity_poly.type
_entity_poly.pdbx_seq_one_letter_code
_entity_poly.pdbx_strand_id
1 'polypeptide(L)'
;MDEATNEDGFEDLNGDGLISQMRVKDLTGSYFVSKTDPRIMVRADAKKNERGEYKIYTEGTDNDGDGEYNEDGEGGINIGISFPHLFPKSKPEAGLWPGQSPETYGIMEFIFDRPNIAMVHTLGSSNFCLFPPKAGRKGDANLESIKIPERMATRYGVDPTKTFTMNEVIELMKSRVPAGVEVTPALVISSLGLGAAVNPLDDDLKFYTKFSEDYKKYLKGKNFSIETLEAATDKDGSFELWAYYHLGVPSFSMSLFSAPKVKEEKKGDQSDVSAEAVEKTDKKSAKPAKSEDPSEREKSLLAYSDKALAGKGFVAWQKYSHPTLGEVEIGGFAPFLETTPKAEKIDSLLLVQLPWLIQLSKKLPEIILADQKITDLGAGVYRLELYVENKGYLSYPISIGERNKQPAPVVLVIEGDVEILEGLKRTPVGTIGGNQVKKLEWVVRMDKKASLSVKLESAVFGSVVKQIKIGG
;
A
#
# COMPACT_ATOMS: atom_id res chain seq x y z
N MET A 1 17.23 -8.28 -22.82
CA MET A 1 16.51 -7.00 -22.76
C MET A 1 17.14 -6.10 -23.80
N ASP A 2 16.91 -6.53 -25.03
CA ASP A 2 16.47 -5.66 -26.11
C ASP A 2 15.44 -4.63 -25.63
N GLU A 3 15.42 -3.51 -26.34
CA GLU A 3 14.52 -2.38 -26.13
C GLU A 3 13.32 -2.46 -27.08
N ALA A 4 13.00 -3.67 -27.58
CA ALA A 4 11.87 -3.84 -28.48
C ALA A 4 10.56 -3.73 -27.70
N THR A 5 9.53 -3.27 -28.40
CA THR A 5 8.20 -2.98 -27.85
C THR A 5 7.20 -3.51 -28.86
N ASN A 6 6.08 -4.07 -28.39
CA ASN A 6 5.08 -4.75 -29.21
C ASN A 6 5.62 -6.05 -29.85
N GLU A 7 6.19 -6.92 -29.03
CA GLU A 7 6.80 -8.17 -29.48
C GLU A 7 5.70 -9.21 -29.76
N ASP A 8 5.03 -9.70 -28.71
CA ASP A 8 4.03 -10.77 -28.81
C ASP A 8 2.73 -10.46 -28.06
N GLY A 9 1.65 -10.24 -28.83
CA GLY A 9 0.30 -10.14 -28.29
C GLY A 9 -0.32 -11.50 -27.96
N PHE A 10 -1.27 -11.52 -27.02
CA PHE A 10 -2.03 -12.72 -26.69
C PHE A 10 -2.89 -13.20 -27.88
N GLU A 11 -2.77 -14.48 -28.23
CA GLU A 11 -3.56 -15.11 -29.30
C GLU A 11 -4.50 -16.19 -28.74
N ASP A 12 -5.78 -16.08 -29.08
CA ASP A 12 -6.77 -17.13 -28.82
C ASP A 12 -6.64 -18.22 -29.90
N LEU A 13 -5.81 -19.23 -29.62
CA LEU A 13 -5.48 -20.27 -30.59
C LEU A 13 -6.63 -21.25 -30.80
N ASN A 14 -7.46 -21.47 -29.78
CA ASN A 14 -8.56 -22.43 -29.83
C ASN A 14 -9.91 -21.79 -30.24
N GLY A 15 -10.01 -20.46 -30.27
CA GLY A 15 -11.19 -19.70 -30.69
C GLY A 15 -12.33 -19.69 -29.68
N ASP A 16 -12.07 -19.94 -28.40
CA ASP A 16 -13.07 -19.99 -27.33
C ASP A 16 -13.38 -18.62 -26.69
N GLY A 17 -12.65 -17.58 -27.12
CA GLY A 17 -12.76 -16.20 -26.64
C GLY A 17 -12.02 -15.94 -25.33
N LEU A 18 -11.19 -16.87 -24.86
CA LEU A 18 -10.37 -16.74 -23.66
C LEU A 18 -8.90 -17.00 -24.01
N ILE A 19 -8.01 -16.28 -23.33
CA ILE A 19 -6.58 -16.56 -23.37
C ILE A 19 -6.25 -17.46 -22.18
N SER A 20 -6.34 -18.77 -22.38
CA SER A 20 -6.15 -19.75 -21.32
C SER A 20 -4.66 -20.10 -21.14
N GLN A 21 -4.36 -21.33 -20.75
CA GLN A 21 -2.99 -21.82 -20.62
C GLN A 21 -2.75 -22.94 -21.64
N MET A 22 -1.49 -23.13 -22.00
CA MET A 22 -1.03 -24.32 -22.71
C MET A 22 -0.17 -25.17 -21.79
N ARG A 23 -0.31 -26.48 -21.88
CA ARG A 23 0.63 -27.43 -21.28
C ARG A 23 1.30 -28.27 -22.35
N VAL A 24 2.62 -28.35 -22.27
CA VAL A 24 3.47 -29.08 -23.22
C VAL A 24 4.22 -30.15 -22.46
N LYS A 25 4.15 -31.39 -22.95
CA LYS A 25 4.86 -32.50 -22.31
C LYS A 25 6.36 -32.40 -22.59
N ASP A 26 7.16 -32.24 -21.55
CA ASP A 26 8.61 -32.05 -21.64
C ASP A 26 9.29 -32.61 -20.37
N LEU A 27 10.35 -33.40 -20.55
CA LEU A 27 11.12 -34.01 -19.45
C LEU A 27 11.86 -32.99 -18.57
N THR A 28 12.02 -31.77 -19.06
CA THR A 28 12.58 -30.61 -18.33
C THR A 28 11.49 -29.77 -17.68
N GLY A 29 10.22 -30.18 -17.81
CA GLY A 29 9.07 -29.50 -17.24
C GLY A 29 9.14 -29.36 -15.71
N SER A 30 8.53 -28.30 -15.19
CA SER A 30 8.45 -28.03 -13.75
C SER A 30 7.07 -28.31 -13.15
N TYR A 31 6.13 -28.83 -13.95
CA TYR A 31 4.77 -29.15 -13.52
C TYR A 31 4.41 -30.60 -13.80
N PHE A 32 3.54 -31.19 -12.98
CA PHE A 32 2.89 -32.46 -13.26
C PHE A 32 1.39 -32.37 -12.99
N VAL A 33 0.61 -33.29 -13.56
CA VAL A 33 -0.84 -33.35 -13.34
C VAL A 33 -1.12 -33.80 -11.91
N SER A 34 -1.96 -33.06 -11.19
CA SER A 34 -2.34 -33.44 -9.82
C SER A 34 -2.94 -34.85 -9.77
N LYS A 35 -2.52 -35.64 -8.77
CA LYS A 35 -3.08 -36.97 -8.51
C LYS A 35 -4.50 -36.92 -7.94
N THR A 36 -4.91 -35.79 -7.36
CA THR A 36 -6.23 -35.63 -6.71
C THR A 36 -7.28 -35.02 -7.61
N ASP A 37 -6.88 -34.15 -8.55
CA ASP A 37 -7.79 -33.61 -9.57
C ASP A 37 -7.02 -33.33 -10.87
N PRO A 38 -7.23 -34.12 -11.95
CA PRO A 38 -6.42 -34.04 -13.18
C PRO A 38 -6.58 -32.73 -13.96
N ARG A 39 -7.50 -31.85 -13.54
CA ARG A 39 -7.63 -30.50 -14.07
C ARG A 39 -6.47 -29.61 -13.61
N ILE A 40 -5.92 -29.84 -12.42
CA ILE A 40 -4.92 -28.95 -11.81
C ILE A 40 -3.50 -29.41 -12.15
N MET A 41 -2.66 -28.45 -12.54
CA MET A 41 -1.22 -28.64 -12.72
C MET A 41 -0.49 -28.21 -11.44
N VAL A 42 0.35 -29.08 -10.87
CA VAL A 42 1.07 -28.82 -9.62
C VAL A 42 2.56 -28.65 -9.92
N ARG A 43 3.17 -27.63 -9.32
CA ARG A 43 4.60 -27.35 -9.50
C ARG A 43 5.45 -28.35 -8.69
N ALA A 44 6.42 -28.97 -9.35
CA ALA A 44 7.36 -29.90 -8.74
C ALA A 44 8.26 -29.19 -7.72
N ASP A 45 8.44 -29.82 -6.55
CA ASP A 45 9.32 -29.34 -5.51
C ASP A 45 10.73 -29.93 -5.69
N ALA A 46 11.64 -29.12 -6.24
CA ALA A 46 13.03 -29.49 -6.45
C ALA A 46 13.73 -29.93 -5.15
N LYS A 47 13.31 -29.42 -3.97
CA LYS A 47 13.89 -29.81 -2.68
C LYS A 47 13.52 -31.23 -2.27
N LYS A 48 12.50 -31.81 -2.89
CA LYS A 48 12.05 -33.19 -2.68
C LYS A 48 12.42 -34.11 -3.83
N ASN A 49 13.28 -33.66 -4.75
CA ASN A 49 13.67 -34.39 -5.97
C ASN A 49 12.48 -34.77 -6.86
N GLU A 50 11.39 -34.01 -6.82
CA GLU A 50 10.29 -34.18 -7.76
C GLU A 50 10.71 -33.64 -9.13
N ARG A 51 10.28 -34.33 -10.19
CA ARG A 51 10.47 -33.90 -11.57
C ARG A 51 9.11 -33.62 -12.19
N GLY A 52 8.97 -32.48 -12.85
CA GLY A 52 7.80 -32.22 -13.68
C GLY A 52 7.86 -32.99 -14.99
N GLU A 53 6.72 -33.07 -15.64
CA GLU A 53 6.53 -33.69 -16.96
C GLU A 53 5.95 -32.68 -17.97
N TYR A 54 5.59 -31.48 -17.51
CA TYR A 54 4.97 -30.43 -18.31
C TYR A 54 5.64 -29.09 -18.10
N LYS A 55 5.77 -28.34 -19.19
CA LYS A 55 5.93 -26.89 -19.18
C LYS A 55 4.54 -26.26 -19.37
N ILE A 56 4.31 -25.13 -18.71
CA ILE A 56 3.07 -24.36 -18.81
C ILE A 56 3.41 -23.02 -19.42
N TYR A 57 2.65 -22.64 -20.44
CA TYR A 57 2.73 -21.35 -21.11
C TYR A 57 1.35 -20.68 -21.10
N THR A 58 1.31 -19.36 -21.32
CA THR A 58 0.05 -18.69 -21.68
C THR A 58 -0.31 -19.06 -23.11
N GLU A 59 -1.60 -19.13 -23.43
CA GLU A 59 -2.06 -19.39 -24.81
C GLU A 59 -1.56 -18.32 -25.79
N GLY A 60 -0.88 -18.75 -26.86
CA GLY A 60 -0.31 -17.90 -27.89
C GLY A 60 0.91 -18.50 -28.57
N THR A 61 1.40 -17.86 -29.63
CA THR A 61 2.63 -18.23 -30.35
C THR A 61 3.77 -17.29 -29.97
N ASP A 62 4.99 -17.83 -29.87
CA ASP A 62 6.25 -17.08 -29.84
C ASP A 62 6.55 -16.60 -31.27
N ASN A 63 6.19 -15.35 -31.61
CA ASN A 63 6.22 -14.87 -33.00
C ASN A 63 7.60 -14.36 -33.42
N ASP A 64 8.45 -13.96 -32.46
CA ASP A 64 9.79 -13.44 -32.71
C ASP A 64 10.91 -14.46 -32.44
N GLY A 65 10.60 -15.57 -31.78
CA GLY A 65 11.45 -16.74 -31.61
C GLY A 65 12.45 -16.62 -30.47
N ASP A 66 12.20 -15.77 -29.48
CA ASP A 66 13.10 -15.55 -28.35
C ASP A 66 12.91 -16.58 -27.20
N GLY A 67 11.80 -17.33 -27.25
CA GLY A 67 11.45 -18.40 -26.33
C GLY A 67 10.58 -17.97 -25.14
N GLU A 68 10.26 -16.69 -25.02
CA GLU A 68 9.22 -16.17 -24.15
C GLU A 68 7.89 -16.06 -24.92
N TYR A 69 6.76 -16.02 -24.21
CA TYR A 69 5.43 -16.12 -24.82
C TYR A 69 4.53 -15.03 -24.29
N ASN A 70 3.93 -14.25 -25.20
CA ASN A 70 2.96 -13.20 -24.89
C ASN A 70 3.52 -12.14 -23.91
N GLU A 71 4.73 -11.64 -24.21
CA GLU A 71 5.47 -10.72 -23.35
C GLU A 71 4.79 -9.35 -23.26
N ASP A 72 4.58 -8.70 -24.41
CA ASP A 72 3.89 -7.41 -24.51
C ASP A 72 3.06 -7.26 -25.80
N GLY A 73 1.73 -7.20 -25.66
CA GLY A 73 0.87 -6.83 -26.79
C GLY A 73 1.07 -5.37 -27.24
N GLU A 74 0.62 -5.04 -28.45
CA GLU A 74 0.70 -3.69 -29.03
C GLU A 74 0.25 -2.59 -28.03
N GLY A 75 1.18 -1.74 -27.56
CA GLY A 75 0.97 -0.58 -26.70
C GLY A 75 0.96 -0.81 -25.18
N GLY A 76 1.23 -2.01 -24.69
CA GLY A 76 0.82 -2.44 -23.34
C GLY A 76 1.65 -2.01 -22.12
N ILE A 77 1.83 -0.72 -21.84
CA ILE A 77 2.36 -0.30 -20.52
C ILE A 77 1.30 -0.60 -19.44
N ASN A 78 1.66 -1.43 -18.46
CA ASN A 78 0.89 -1.66 -17.26
C ASN A 78 0.88 -0.41 -16.38
N ILE A 79 -0.15 0.41 -16.55
CA ILE A 79 -0.39 1.63 -15.77
C ILE A 79 -0.41 1.38 -14.25
N GLY A 80 -0.69 0.15 -13.80
CA GLY A 80 -0.71 -0.22 -12.40
C GLY A 80 0.67 -0.32 -11.74
N ILE A 81 1.75 -0.29 -12.52
CA ILE A 81 3.14 -0.32 -12.01
C ILE A 81 4.06 0.74 -12.65
N SER A 82 3.49 1.74 -13.33
CA SER A 82 4.25 2.74 -14.08
C SER A 82 4.55 4.04 -13.29
N PHE A 83 4.37 4.05 -11.97
CA PHE A 83 4.60 5.22 -11.12
C PHE A 83 6.03 5.28 -10.53
N PRO A 84 6.52 6.47 -10.12
CA PRO A 84 7.92 6.66 -9.73
C PRO A 84 8.43 5.84 -8.54
N HIS A 85 7.55 5.44 -7.62
CA HIS A 85 7.98 4.80 -6.38
C HIS A 85 8.44 3.37 -6.62
N LEU A 86 9.76 3.13 -6.51
CA LEU A 86 10.38 1.84 -6.83
C LEU A 86 10.08 1.39 -8.26
N PHE A 87 10.07 2.32 -9.22
CA PHE A 87 9.77 1.99 -10.60
C PHE A 87 10.58 0.79 -11.11
N PRO A 88 9.91 -0.31 -11.52
CA PRO A 88 10.59 -1.57 -11.78
C PRO A 88 11.16 -1.59 -13.21
N LYS A 89 12.30 -0.92 -13.41
CA LYS A 89 12.97 -0.78 -14.72
C LYS A 89 13.30 -2.11 -15.43
N SER A 90 13.40 -3.21 -14.69
CA SER A 90 13.67 -4.54 -15.24
C SER A 90 12.41 -5.23 -15.78
N LYS A 91 11.25 -4.58 -15.72
CA LYS A 91 9.96 -5.10 -16.17
C LYS A 91 9.54 -4.33 -17.42
N PRO A 92 9.61 -4.94 -18.62
CA PRO A 92 9.19 -4.28 -19.84
C PRO A 92 7.78 -3.69 -19.73
N GLU A 93 6.87 -4.41 -19.06
CA GLU A 93 5.48 -4.00 -18.90
C GLU A 93 5.30 -2.75 -18.01
N ALA A 94 6.33 -2.28 -17.29
CA ALA A 94 6.26 -1.02 -16.53
C ALA A 94 6.54 0.23 -17.40
N GLY A 95 7.11 0.03 -18.58
CA GLY A 95 7.68 1.07 -19.44
C GLY A 95 9.16 1.34 -19.15
N LEU A 96 9.77 2.17 -20.01
CA LEU A 96 11.17 2.60 -19.93
C LEU A 96 11.42 3.60 -18.81
N TRP A 97 10.43 4.43 -18.48
CA TRP A 97 10.47 5.39 -17.37
C TRP A 97 9.08 5.62 -16.76
N PRO A 98 9.00 6.09 -15.50
CA PRO A 98 7.73 6.35 -14.85
C PRO A 98 6.92 7.40 -15.61
N GLY A 99 5.63 7.14 -15.82
CA GLY A 99 4.77 8.08 -16.55
C GLY A 99 5.08 8.16 -18.05
N GLN A 100 5.69 7.13 -18.64
CA GLN A 100 5.83 7.04 -20.10
C GLN A 100 4.45 7.00 -20.79
N SER A 101 3.48 6.28 -20.20
CA SER A 101 2.12 6.23 -20.75
C SER A 101 1.36 7.54 -20.49
N PRO A 102 0.57 8.05 -21.46
CA PRO A 102 -0.19 9.28 -21.29
C PRO A 102 -1.22 9.19 -20.15
N GLU A 103 -1.76 8.01 -19.85
CA GLU A 103 -2.69 7.78 -18.74
C GLU A 103 -1.99 8.00 -17.39
N THR A 104 -0.81 7.40 -17.22
CA THR A 104 -0.02 7.53 -15.99
C THR A 104 0.46 8.96 -15.82
N TYR A 105 0.98 9.57 -16.91
CA TYR A 105 1.42 10.96 -16.91
C TYR A 105 0.29 11.93 -16.56
N GLY A 106 -0.91 11.75 -17.14
CA GLY A 106 -2.06 12.59 -16.84
C GLY A 106 -2.51 12.52 -15.38
N ILE A 107 -2.43 11.34 -14.75
CA ILE A 107 -2.68 11.20 -13.30
C ILE A 107 -1.61 11.95 -12.50
N MET A 108 -0.34 11.83 -12.88
CA MET A 108 0.76 12.53 -12.22
C MET A 108 0.59 14.04 -12.30
N GLU A 109 0.35 14.57 -13.51
CA GLU A 109 0.09 15.99 -13.76
C GLU A 109 -1.10 16.50 -12.95
N PHE A 110 -2.23 15.79 -12.99
CA PHE A 110 -3.43 16.14 -12.22
C PHE A 110 -3.15 16.33 -10.73
N ILE A 111 -2.33 15.46 -10.16
CA ILE A 111 -1.97 15.46 -8.74
C ILE A 111 -1.00 16.60 -8.42
N PHE A 112 0.02 16.82 -9.24
CA PHE A 112 0.98 17.90 -9.01
C PHE A 112 0.35 19.29 -9.15
N ASP A 113 -0.66 19.43 -10.00
CA ASP A 113 -1.45 20.66 -10.13
C ASP A 113 -2.45 20.89 -8.99
N ARG A 114 -2.65 19.89 -8.12
CA ARG A 114 -3.65 19.91 -7.04
C ARG A 114 -2.99 19.70 -5.68
N PRO A 115 -2.39 20.77 -5.11
CA PRO A 115 -1.74 20.69 -3.79
C PRO A 115 -2.73 20.48 -2.64
N ASN A 116 -4.02 20.36 -2.93
CA ASN A 116 -5.10 20.19 -1.97
C ASN A 116 -5.55 18.74 -1.75
N ILE A 117 -4.83 17.76 -2.30
CA ILE A 117 -5.12 16.34 -2.07
C ILE A 117 -4.73 15.95 -0.63
N ALA A 118 -5.69 15.39 0.11
CA ALA A 118 -5.53 15.04 1.53
C ALA A 118 -5.48 13.53 1.82
N MET A 119 -5.98 12.71 0.90
CA MET A 119 -6.07 11.26 1.00
C MET A 119 -6.30 10.67 -0.40
N VAL A 120 -5.79 9.46 -0.62
CA VAL A 120 -5.95 8.72 -1.88
C VAL A 120 -6.66 7.40 -1.64
N HIS A 121 -7.56 7.04 -2.54
CA HIS A 121 -8.23 5.74 -2.58
C HIS A 121 -7.97 5.08 -3.94
N THR A 122 -7.45 3.85 -3.94
CA THR A 122 -7.15 3.08 -5.16
C THR A 122 -8.02 1.83 -5.21
N LEU A 123 -8.91 1.74 -6.21
CA LEU A 123 -9.66 0.50 -6.45
C LEU A 123 -8.81 -0.38 -7.37
N GLY A 124 -8.34 -1.52 -6.86
CA GLY A 124 -7.34 -2.33 -7.56
C GLY A 124 -7.12 -3.70 -6.95
N SER A 125 -5.97 -4.31 -7.24
CA SER A 125 -5.67 -5.68 -6.81
C SER A 125 -5.18 -5.79 -5.37
N SER A 126 -4.58 -4.73 -4.81
CA SER A 126 -4.13 -4.66 -3.41
C SER A 126 -5.27 -4.20 -2.48
N ASN A 127 -5.12 -4.40 -1.16
CA ASN A 127 -6.21 -4.14 -0.21
C ASN A 127 -5.74 -3.58 1.15
N PHE A 128 -5.24 -2.34 1.16
CA PHE A 128 -4.87 -1.62 2.39
C PHE A 128 -6.04 -1.33 3.33
N CYS A 129 -7.28 -1.42 2.86
CA CYS A 129 -8.45 -1.35 3.73
C CYS A 129 -8.60 -2.60 4.62
N LEU A 130 -8.27 -3.81 4.14
CA LEU A 130 -8.37 -5.05 4.94
C LEU A 130 -7.06 -5.42 5.64
N PHE A 131 -5.93 -5.10 5.02
CA PHE A 131 -4.61 -5.52 5.48
C PHE A 131 -3.66 -4.32 5.44
N PRO A 132 -3.00 -3.97 6.56
CA PRO A 132 -2.02 -2.89 6.56
C PRO A 132 -0.92 -3.11 5.51
N PRO A 133 -0.35 -2.02 4.94
CA PRO A 133 0.73 -2.13 3.98
C PRO A 133 1.92 -2.86 4.61
N LYS A 134 2.59 -3.71 3.83
CA LYS A 134 3.67 -4.58 4.32
C LYS A 134 5.03 -3.92 4.16
N ALA A 135 5.91 -4.17 5.14
CA ALA A 135 7.34 -3.91 5.01
C ALA A 135 8.05 -5.10 4.34
N GLY A 136 9.35 -4.96 4.09
CA GLY A 136 10.22 -5.99 3.51
C GLY A 136 10.87 -5.60 2.18
N ARG A 137 10.61 -4.38 1.69
CA ARG A 137 11.24 -3.85 0.49
C ARG A 137 12.67 -3.40 0.77
N LYS A 138 13.51 -3.53 -0.25
CA LYS A 138 14.91 -3.07 -0.24
C LYS A 138 14.98 -1.81 -1.08
N GLY A 139 15.61 -0.77 -0.54
CA GLY A 139 15.87 0.47 -1.26
C GLY A 139 17.32 0.55 -1.71
N ASP A 140 17.61 1.52 -2.58
CA ASP A 140 18.93 1.69 -3.21
C ASP A 140 19.91 2.52 -2.35
N ALA A 141 19.59 2.77 -1.09
CA ALA A 141 20.44 3.55 -0.21
C ALA A 141 21.81 2.86 -0.05
N ASN A 142 22.90 3.60 -0.25
CA ASN A 142 24.23 3.08 0.01
C ASN A 142 24.43 2.93 1.54
N LEU A 143 24.29 1.70 2.04
CA LEU A 143 24.39 1.37 3.47
C LEU A 143 25.83 1.21 3.96
N GLU A 144 26.81 1.32 3.06
CA GLU A 144 28.23 1.20 3.38
C GLU A 144 28.83 2.55 3.85
N SER A 145 28.20 3.67 3.47
CA SER A 145 28.65 5.02 3.82
C SER A 145 27.48 5.92 4.22
N ILE A 146 27.20 5.93 5.51
CA ILE A 146 26.06 6.61 6.15
C ILE A 146 26.51 7.90 6.81
N LYS A 147 25.92 9.03 6.40
CA LYS A 147 26.08 10.31 7.10
C LYS A 147 24.95 10.48 8.12
N ILE A 148 25.29 10.69 9.39
CA ILE A 148 24.30 10.93 10.45
C ILE A 148 23.81 12.38 10.31
N PRO A 149 22.48 12.63 10.26
CA PRO A 149 21.94 13.99 10.19
C PRO A 149 22.46 14.85 11.35
N GLU A 150 22.82 16.10 11.06
CA GLU A 150 23.52 16.99 12.00
C GLU A 150 22.85 17.10 13.37
N ARG A 151 21.52 17.27 13.40
CA ARG A 151 20.73 17.29 14.64
C ARG A 151 20.93 16.06 15.51
N MET A 152 21.06 14.90 14.87
CA MET A 152 21.25 13.62 15.55
C MET A 152 22.73 13.39 15.88
N ALA A 153 23.65 13.84 15.03
CA ALA A 153 25.08 13.80 15.27
C ALA A 153 25.46 14.60 16.54
N THR A 154 24.91 15.81 16.70
CA THR A 154 25.06 16.61 17.93
C THR A 154 24.51 15.89 19.15
N ARG A 155 23.33 15.27 19.05
CA ARG A 155 22.74 14.50 20.15
C ARG A 155 23.61 13.30 20.53
N TYR A 156 24.23 12.67 19.54
CA TYR A 156 25.05 11.48 19.72
C TYR A 156 26.53 11.78 20.02
N GLY A 157 26.95 13.04 20.00
CA GLY A 157 28.34 13.43 20.23
C GLY A 157 29.28 12.92 19.14
N VAL A 158 28.78 12.76 17.92
CA VAL A 158 29.56 12.29 16.76
C VAL A 158 29.74 13.42 15.76
N ASP A 159 30.86 13.38 15.03
CA ASP A 159 31.18 14.36 14.01
C ASP A 159 30.17 14.27 12.83
N PRO A 160 29.42 15.35 12.53
CA PRO A 160 28.43 15.37 11.45
C PRO A 160 29.05 15.28 10.05
N THR A 161 30.37 15.44 9.91
CA THR A 161 31.10 15.34 8.64
C THR A 161 31.58 13.91 8.34
N LYS A 162 31.62 13.05 9.36
CA LYS A 162 32.10 11.67 9.24
C LYS A 162 31.00 10.76 8.69
N THR A 163 31.41 9.77 7.89
CA THR A 163 30.56 8.68 7.42
C THR A 163 30.80 7.41 8.22
N PHE A 164 29.77 6.60 8.37
CA PHE A 164 29.75 5.38 9.17
C PHE A 164 29.19 4.22 8.33
N THR A 165 29.64 3.00 8.61
CA THR A 165 29.00 1.78 8.08
C THR A 165 27.71 1.49 8.85
N MET A 166 26.79 0.69 8.26
CA MET A 166 25.57 0.26 8.94
C MET A 166 25.83 -0.34 10.34
N ASN A 167 26.86 -1.18 10.49
CA ASN A 167 27.18 -1.81 11.76
C ASN A 167 27.62 -0.79 12.83
N GLU A 168 28.41 0.22 12.46
CA GLU A 168 28.83 1.28 13.37
C GLU A 168 27.65 2.11 13.86
N VAL A 169 26.69 2.40 12.96
CA VAL A 169 25.47 3.12 13.31
C VAL A 169 24.57 2.28 14.22
N ILE A 170 24.42 0.98 13.94
CA ILE A 170 23.68 0.06 14.80
C ILE A 170 24.25 0.06 16.21
N GLU A 171 25.58 -0.05 16.36
CA GLU A 171 26.25 0.01 17.68
C GLU A 171 26.05 1.36 18.36
N LEU A 172 26.17 2.46 17.61
CA LEU A 172 25.89 3.80 18.12
C LEU A 172 24.48 3.91 18.70
N MET A 173 23.48 3.37 18.00
CA MET A 173 22.08 3.42 18.41
C MET A 173 21.76 2.44 19.56
N LYS A 174 22.34 1.22 19.56
CA LYS A 174 22.18 0.24 20.65
C LYS A 174 22.53 0.81 22.02
N SER A 175 23.58 1.64 22.09
CA SER A 175 24.01 2.29 23.34
C SER A 175 22.98 3.27 23.93
N ARG A 176 21.94 3.61 23.18
CA ARG A 176 20.98 4.68 23.54
C ARG A 176 19.51 4.29 23.42
N VAL A 177 19.20 3.07 23.00
CA VAL A 177 17.84 2.52 23.05
C VAL A 177 17.63 1.71 24.34
N PRO A 178 16.40 1.66 24.89
CA PRO A 178 16.10 0.85 26.07
C PRO A 178 16.45 -0.63 25.87
N ALA A 179 16.88 -1.29 26.96
CA ALA A 179 17.20 -2.71 26.93
C ALA A 179 15.98 -3.53 26.46
N GLY A 180 16.16 -4.34 25.41
CA GLY A 180 15.11 -5.17 24.81
C GLY A 180 14.64 -4.72 23.42
N VAL A 181 15.07 -3.55 22.92
CA VAL A 181 14.82 -3.13 21.54
C VAL A 181 15.95 -3.61 20.63
N GLU A 182 15.63 -4.48 19.67
CA GLU A 182 16.60 -4.91 18.65
C GLU A 182 16.81 -3.81 17.61
N VAL A 183 18.05 -3.34 17.46
CA VAL A 183 18.41 -2.33 16.47
C VAL A 183 18.77 -3.03 15.16
N THR A 184 17.80 -3.11 14.25
CA THR A 184 17.97 -3.70 12.91
C THR A 184 18.40 -2.63 11.89
N PRO A 185 19.01 -3.03 10.74
CA PRO A 185 19.29 -2.10 9.65
C PRO A 185 18.08 -1.30 9.17
N ALA A 186 16.89 -1.91 9.14
CA ALA A 186 15.64 -1.23 8.77
C ALA A 186 15.28 -0.11 9.75
N LEU A 187 15.45 -0.35 11.06
CA LEU A 187 15.23 0.67 12.09
C LEU A 187 16.21 1.84 11.95
N VAL A 188 17.47 1.56 11.62
CA VAL A 188 18.49 2.59 11.38
C VAL A 188 18.15 3.45 10.17
N ILE A 189 17.83 2.82 9.03
CA ILE A 189 17.44 3.52 7.79
C ILE A 189 16.25 4.44 8.05
N SER A 190 15.23 3.92 8.75
CA SER A 190 14.05 4.69 9.14
C SER A 190 14.40 5.86 10.08
N SER A 191 15.17 5.60 11.14
CA SER A 191 15.52 6.59 12.18
C SER A 191 16.42 7.72 11.69
N LEU A 192 17.35 7.40 10.79
CA LEU A 192 18.25 8.37 10.17
C LEU A 192 17.68 9.01 8.91
N GLY A 193 16.54 8.51 8.40
CA GLY A 193 15.95 8.97 7.15
C GLY A 193 16.86 8.73 5.93
N LEU A 194 17.62 7.63 5.92
CA LEU A 194 18.57 7.33 4.85
C LEU A 194 17.85 6.85 3.59
N GLY A 195 18.25 7.39 2.44
CA GLY A 195 17.66 7.05 1.14
C GLY A 195 16.17 7.36 1.02
N ALA A 196 15.51 6.82 0.00
CA ALA A 196 14.05 6.88 -0.11
C ALA A 196 13.40 5.96 0.93
N ALA A 197 12.26 6.36 1.50
CA ALA A 197 11.47 5.45 2.33
C ALA A 197 10.82 4.44 1.39
N VAL A 198 11.06 3.16 1.64
CA VAL A 198 10.54 2.04 0.83
C VAL A 198 9.68 1.09 1.66
N ASN A 199 9.61 1.33 2.98
CA ASN A 199 8.79 0.56 3.92
C ASN A 199 7.89 1.52 4.73
N PRO A 200 6.66 1.11 5.08
CA PRO A 200 5.74 1.96 5.85
C PRO A 200 6.35 2.35 7.18
N LEU A 201 6.08 3.57 7.63
CA LEU A 201 6.58 4.03 8.93
C LEU A 201 5.71 3.50 10.07
N ASP A 202 6.33 3.12 11.18
CA ASP A 202 5.65 2.49 12.32
C ASP A 202 4.50 3.33 12.88
N ASP A 203 4.68 4.66 12.92
CA ASP A 203 3.63 5.58 13.39
C ASP A 203 2.42 5.61 12.45
N ASP A 204 2.62 5.48 11.14
CA ASP A 204 1.54 5.41 10.17
C ASP A 204 0.85 4.04 10.20
N LEU A 205 1.62 2.96 10.41
CA LEU A 205 1.08 1.60 10.54
C LEU A 205 0.04 1.47 11.66
N LYS A 206 0.12 2.32 12.70
CA LYS A 206 -0.89 2.37 13.78
C LYS A 206 -2.28 2.67 13.24
N PHE A 207 -2.43 3.70 12.41
CA PHE A 207 -3.75 4.05 11.87
C PHE A 207 -4.19 3.05 10.78
N TYR A 208 -3.27 2.54 9.95
CA TYR A 208 -3.61 1.48 8.99
C TYR A 208 -4.14 0.22 9.67
N THR A 209 -3.50 -0.21 10.76
CA THR A 209 -3.93 -1.36 11.57
C THR A 209 -5.30 -1.11 12.18
N LYS A 210 -5.49 0.05 12.83
CA LYS A 210 -6.77 0.41 13.42
C LYS A 210 -7.90 0.44 12.40
N PHE A 211 -7.68 1.06 11.25
CA PHE A 211 -8.70 1.15 10.21
C PHE A 211 -8.96 -0.19 9.53
N SER A 212 -7.96 -1.06 9.40
CA SER A 212 -8.15 -2.43 8.92
C SER A 212 -9.04 -3.25 9.85
N GLU A 213 -8.82 -3.14 11.17
CA GLU A 213 -9.69 -3.79 12.16
C GLU A 213 -11.12 -3.24 12.14
N ASP A 214 -11.27 -1.92 12.02
CA ASP A 214 -12.58 -1.29 11.94
C ASP A 214 -13.31 -1.67 10.66
N TYR A 215 -12.61 -1.80 9.54
CA TYR A 215 -13.21 -2.26 8.29
C TYR A 215 -13.70 -3.71 8.40
N LYS A 216 -12.91 -4.60 9.00
CA LYS A 216 -13.33 -5.99 9.28
C LYS A 216 -14.58 -6.03 10.16
N LYS A 217 -14.66 -5.18 11.19
CA LYS A 217 -15.86 -5.03 12.04
C LYS A 217 -17.05 -4.50 11.24
N TYR A 218 -16.82 -3.50 10.39
CA TYR A 218 -17.84 -2.92 9.51
C TYR A 218 -18.43 -3.98 8.57
N LEU A 219 -17.58 -4.74 7.87
CA LEU A 219 -18.00 -5.83 6.98
C LEU A 219 -18.75 -6.94 7.74
N LYS A 220 -18.25 -7.34 8.91
CA LYS A 220 -18.95 -8.30 9.78
C LYS A 220 -20.35 -7.79 10.16
N GLY A 221 -20.49 -6.51 10.51
CA GLY A 221 -21.77 -5.88 10.80
C GLY A 221 -22.73 -5.80 9.59
N LYS A 222 -22.19 -5.91 8.37
CA LYS A 222 -22.94 -6.02 7.11
C LYS A 222 -23.16 -7.47 6.65
N ASN A 223 -22.80 -8.45 7.49
CA ASN A 223 -22.85 -9.88 7.18
C ASN A 223 -22.06 -10.23 5.89
N PHE A 224 -20.97 -9.50 5.65
CA PHE A 224 -20.10 -9.68 4.50
C PHE A 224 -18.91 -10.58 4.86
N SER A 225 -18.71 -11.65 4.08
CA SER A 225 -17.60 -12.57 4.31
C SER A 225 -16.30 -12.04 3.73
N ILE A 226 -15.22 -12.16 4.50
CA ILE A 226 -13.84 -11.86 4.10
C ILE A 226 -12.99 -13.13 3.97
N GLU A 227 -13.61 -14.31 4.01
CA GLU A 227 -12.94 -15.60 3.81
C GLU A 227 -12.72 -15.86 2.30
N THR A 228 -11.90 -15.01 1.68
CA THR A 228 -11.53 -15.08 0.27
C THR A 228 -10.06 -15.42 0.12
N LEU A 229 -9.64 -15.76 -1.10
CA LEU A 229 -8.23 -15.80 -1.44
C LEU A 229 -7.60 -14.43 -1.16
N GLU A 230 -6.33 -14.45 -0.75
CA GLU A 230 -5.65 -13.23 -0.37
C GLU A 230 -5.53 -12.31 -1.57
N ALA A 231 -5.83 -11.02 -1.38
CA ALA A 231 -5.62 -10.01 -2.39
C ALA A 231 -4.14 -9.98 -2.81
N ALA A 232 -3.88 -9.52 -4.03
CA ALA A 232 -2.52 -9.36 -4.51
C ALA A 232 -1.74 -8.43 -3.58
N THR A 233 -0.45 -8.70 -3.41
CA THR A 233 0.44 -7.76 -2.75
C THR A 233 0.56 -6.50 -3.61
N ASP A 234 0.64 -5.35 -2.96
CA ASP A 234 1.05 -4.10 -3.58
C ASP A 234 2.38 -4.29 -4.33
N LYS A 235 2.48 -3.72 -5.53
CA LYS A 235 3.61 -3.89 -6.44
C LYS A 235 4.49 -2.64 -6.44
N ASP A 236 5.77 -2.85 -6.65
CA ASP A 236 6.69 -1.75 -6.93
C ASP A 236 6.22 -1.00 -8.19
N GLY A 237 6.34 0.32 -8.19
CA GLY A 237 5.77 1.20 -9.20
C GLY A 237 4.25 1.44 -9.11
N SER A 238 3.55 0.94 -8.08
CA SER A 238 2.10 1.13 -7.99
C SER A 238 1.67 2.51 -7.49
N PHE A 239 0.48 2.92 -7.92
CA PHE A 239 -0.10 4.22 -7.58
C PHE A 239 -0.28 4.41 -6.07
N GLU A 240 -0.80 3.39 -5.36
CA GLU A 240 -1.04 3.49 -3.94
C GLU A 240 0.24 3.68 -3.12
N LEU A 241 1.37 3.10 -3.57
CA LEU A 241 2.67 3.30 -2.94
C LEU A 241 3.23 4.68 -3.28
N TRP A 242 3.14 5.11 -4.54
CA TRP A 242 3.58 6.44 -4.93
C TRP A 242 2.83 7.54 -4.18
N ALA A 243 1.50 7.41 -4.04
CA ALA A 243 0.70 8.34 -3.26
C ALA A 243 1.15 8.42 -1.79
N TYR A 244 1.40 7.29 -1.14
CA TYR A 244 1.88 7.28 0.25
C TYR A 244 3.29 7.86 0.38
N TYR A 245 4.26 7.34 -0.40
CA TYR A 245 5.67 7.66 -0.23
C TYR A 245 6.14 8.95 -0.88
N HIS A 246 5.38 9.55 -1.81
CA HIS A 246 5.79 10.79 -2.47
C HIS A 246 4.86 11.95 -2.11
N LEU A 247 3.54 11.73 -2.10
CA LEU A 247 2.60 12.80 -1.75
C LEU A 247 2.48 12.98 -0.23
N GLY A 248 2.88 11.97 0.56
CA GLY A 248 2.89 12.06 2.01
C GLY A 248 1.49 12.04 2.63
N VAL A 249 0.50 11.50 1.91
CA VAL A 249 -0.91 11.44 2.33
C VAL A 249 -1.31 9.99 2.65
N PRO A 250 -2.34 9.77 3.49
CA PRO A 250 -2.94 8.45 3.67
C PRO A 250 -3.40 7.89 2.33
N SER A 251 -3.00 6.64 2.02
CA SER A 251 -3.29 5.97 0.76
C SER A 251 -3.92 4.61 1.05
N PHE A 252 -5.15 4.40 0.59
CA PHE A 252 -5.88 3.15 0.85
C PHE A 252 -6.24 2.47 -0.47
N SER A 253 -5.78 1.23 -0.67
CA SER A 253 -6.25 0.38 -1.75
C SER A 253 -7.38 -0.55 -1.30
N MET A 254 -8.26 -0.91 -2.24
CA MET A 254 -9.37 -1.83 -2.02
C MET A 254 -9.52 -2.77 -3.21
N SER A 255 -9.38 -4.07 -2.93
CA SER A 255 -9.82 -5.14 -3.81
C SER A 255 -11.26 -5.49 -3.47
N LEU A 256 -12.16 -5.21 -4.41
CA LEU A 256 -13.60 -5.38 -4.23
C LEU A 256 -14.02 -6.85 -4.28
N PHE A 257 -13.24 -7.72 -4.92
CA PHE A 257 -13.57 -9.12 -5.06
C PHE A 257 -12.32 -9.99 -5.12
N SER A 258 -12.41 -11.12 -4.43
CA SER A 258 -11.54 -12.27 -4.60
C SER A 258 -12.37 -13.53 -4.42
N ALA A 259 -12.04 -14.60 -5.14
CA ALA A 259 -12.77 -15.85 -5.05
C ALA A 259 -12.78 -16.39 -3.60
N PRO A 260 -13.90 -16.98 -3.14
CA PRO A 260 -14.03 -17.47 -1.77
C PRO A 260 -13.08 -18.64 -1.50
N LYS A 261 -12.52 -18.69 -0.29
CA LYS A 261 -11.79 -19.88 0.18
C LYS A 261 -12.77 -21.03 0.40
N VAL A 262 -12.37 -22.23 0.00
CA VAL A 262 -13.11 -23.44 0.35
C VAL A 262 -12.78 -23.79 1.79
N LYS A 263 -13.80 -23.85 2.65
CA LYS A 263 -13.68 -24.57 3.92
C LYS A 263 -13.62 -26.05 3.59
N GLU A 264 -12.52 -26.72 3.93
CA GLU A 264 -12.48 -28.18 3.88
C GLU A 264 -13.61 -28.71 4.77
N GLU A 265 -14.59 -29.40 4.17
CA GLU A 265 -15.47 -30.26 4.93
C GLU A 265 -14.57 -31.33 5.55
N LYS A 266 -14.46 -31.31 6.89
CA LYS A 266 -13.87 -32.43 7.62
C LYS A 266 -14.65 -33.68 7.18
N LYS A 267 -14.02 -34.56 6.39
CA LYS A 267 -14.56 -35.90 6.14
C LYS A 267 -14.91 -36.48 7.50
N GLY A 268 -16.19 -36.85 7.65
CA GLY A 268 -16.75 -37.30 8.91
C GLY A 268 -15.92 -38.44 9.49
N ASP A 269 -15.31 -38.18 10.63
CA ASP A 269 -14.78 -39.22 11.49
C ASP A 269 -15.98 -39.71 12.31
N GLN A 270 -16.45 -40.91 12.01
CA GLN A 270 -17.24 -41.68 12.97
C GLN A 270 -16.30 -42.07 14.10
N SER A 271 -16.32 -41.33 15.20
CA SER A 271 -16.04 -41.87 16.53
C SER A 271 -16.45 -40.87 17.61
N ASP A 272 -16.76 -41.44 18.77
CA ASP A 272 -17.70 -40.97 19.76
C ASP A 272 -17.39 -39.65 20.50
N VAL A 273 -18.50 -39.15 21.04
CA VAL A 273 -18.70 -38.12 22.07
C VAL A 273 -17.61 -38.06 23.15
N SER A 274 -17.04 -36.89 23.37
CA SER A 274 -17.01 -36.25 24.69
C SER A 274 -16.61 -34.78 24.59
N ALA A 275 -17.37 -33.96 25.31
CA ALA A 275 -17.15 -32.53 25.45
C ALA A 275 -16.13 -32.26 26.56
N GLU A 276 -15.20 -31.34 26.32
CA GLU A 276 -14.82 -30.21 27.19
C GLU A 276 -13.45 -29.65 26.78
N ALA A 277 -13.41 -28.36 26.43
CA ALA A 277 -12.44 -27.35 26.89
C ALA A 277 -12.30 -26.21 25.86
N VAL A 278 -12.61 -25.02 26.36
CA VAL A 278 -12.49 -23.71 25.74
C VAL A 278 -11.04 -23.21 25.80
N GLU A 279 -10.66 -22.38 24.82
CA GLU A 279 -9.51 -21.47 24.76
C GLU A 279 -8.09 -22.05 24.82
N LYS A 280 -7.42 -22.02 23.66
CA LYS A 280 -6.07 -21.44 23.49
C LYS A 280 -5.80 -21.22 21.99
N THR A 281 -5.78 -19.96 21.60
CA THR A 281 -5.12 -19.51 20.37
C THR A 281 -3.62 -19.74 20.54
N ASP A 282 -3.13 -20.79 19.89
CA ASP A 282 -1.69 -20.97 19.66
C ASP A 282 -1.46 -21.49 18.25
N LYS A 283 -0.43 -20.90 17.64
CA LYS A 283 0.23 -21.22 16.38
C LYS A 283 0.00 -22.67 15.92
N LYS A 284 -0.99 -22.89 15.04
CA LYS A 284 -0.93 -24.03 14.11
C LYS A 284 0.01 -23.65 13.00
N SER A 285 1.27 -24.06 13.15
CA SER A 285 2.12 -24.37 12.02
C SER A 285 1.31 -25.24 11.05
N ALA A 286 1.01 -24.69 9.88
CA ALA A 286 0.48 -25.48 8.78
C ALA A 286 1.44 -26.66 8.58
N LYS A 287 0.90 -27.89 8.63
CA LYS A 287 1.63 -29.08 8.18
C LYS A 287 2.15 -28.76 6.77
N PRO A 288 3.45 -28.94 6.45
CA PRO A 288 3.94 -28.65 5.12
C PRO A 288 3.11 -29.47 4.12
N ALA A 289 2.44 -28.80 3.19
CA ALA A 289 1.71 -29.45 2.13
C ALA A 289 2.65 -30.43 1.42
N LYS A 290 2.19 -31.65 1.16
CA LYS A 290 2.87 -32.53 0.22
C LYS A 290 2.78 -31.84 -1.14
N SER A 291 3.92 -31.69 -1.81
CA SER A 291 4.03 -31.00 -3.10
C SER A 291 3.28 -31.69 -4.24
N GLU A 292 2.73 -32.88 -4.00
CA GLU A 292 1.83 -33.59 -4.92
C GLU A 292 0.37 -33.09 -4.87
N ASP A 293 -0.03 -32.40 -3.80
CA ASP A 293 -1.40 -31.93 -3.62
C ASP A 293 -1.58 -30.51 -4.15
N PRO A 294 -2.70 -30.21 -4.84
CA PRO A 294 -3.05 -28.86 -5.23
C PRO A 294 -3.06 -27.91 -4.03
N SER A 295 -2.61 -26.69 -4.28
CA SER A 295 -2.65 -25.61 -3.31
C SER A 295 -4.09 -25.30 -2.89
N GLU A 296 -4.26 -24.72 -1.69
CA GLU A 296 -5.56 -24.23 -1.21
C GLU A 296 -6.17 -23.23 -2.21
N ARG A 297 -5.32 -22.45 -2.89
CA ARG A 297 -5.71 -21.51 -3.94
C ARG A 297 -6.37 -22.22 -5.11
N GLU A 298 -5.70 -23.20 -5.72
CA GLU A 298 -6.23 -23.94 -6.88
C GLU A 298 -7.51 -24.70 -6.52
N LYS A 299 -7.56 -25.34 -5.35
CA LYS A 299 -8.77 -26.01 -4.83
C LYS A 299 -9.93 -25.03 -4.69
N SER A 300 -9.66 -23.82 -4.18
CA SER A 300 -10.68 -22.80 -3.98
C SER A 300 -11.21 -22.23 -5.29
N LEU A 301 -10.32 -21.95 -6.24
CA LEU A 301 -10.70 -21.49 -7.59
C LEU A 301 -11.53 -22.54 -8.33
N LEU A 302 -11.14 -23.82 -8.23
CA LEU A 302 -11.87 -24.89 -8.90
C LEU A 302 -13.26 -25.09 -8.29
N ALA A 303 -13.38 -25.09 -6.97
CA ALA A 303 -14.68 -25.14 -6.31
C ALA A 303 -15.54 -23.90 -6.60
N TYR A 304 -14.92 -22.72 -6.72
CA TYR A 304 -15.62 -21.51 -7.13
C TYR A 304 -16.16 -21.63 -8.56
N SER A 305 -15.34 -22.13 -9.49
CA SER A 305 -15.75 -22.47 -10.85
C SER A 305 -16.95 -23.42 -10.85
N ASP A 306 -16.81 -24.57 -10.18
CA ASP A 306 -17.81 -25.65 -10.20
C ASP A 306 -19.13 -25.21 -9.55
N LYS A 307 -19.07 -24.62 -8.35
CA LYS A 307 -20.26 -24.29 -7.55
C LYS A 307 -20.89 -22.96 -7.93
N ALA A 308 -20.07 -21.93 -8.14
CA ALA A 308 -20.59 -20.60 -8.40
C ALA A 308 -20.76 -20.36 -9.90
N LEU A 309 -19.83 -20.79 -10.75
CA LEU A 309 -19.83 -20.47 -12.19
C LEU A 309 -20.35 -21.61 -13.09
N ALA A 310 -20.89 -22.68 -12.50
CA ALA A 310 -21.35 -23.86 -13.24
C ALA A 310 -20.26 -24.46 -14.16
N GLY A 311 -19.03 -24.51 -13.65
CA GLY A 311 -17.85 -25.06 -14.34
C GLY A 311 -17.17 -24.09 -15.32
N LYS A 312 -17.78 -22.93 -15.63
CA LYS A 312 -17.23 -21.97 -16.62
C LYS A 312 -15.95 -21.25 -16.20
N GLY A 313 -15.49 -21.43 -14.96
CA GLY A 313 -14.21 -20.91 -14.51
C GLY A 313 -13.03 -21.82 -14.87
N PHE A 314 -13.26 -22.97 -15.51
CA PHE A 314 -12.19 -23.88 -15.93
C PHE A 314 -12.44 -24.35 -17.36
N VAL A 315 -11.46 -24.10 -18.24
CA VAL A 315 -11.45 -24.60 -19.62
C VAL A 315 -10.84 -26.00 -19.60
N ALA A 316 -11.59 -27.00 -20.08
CA ALA A 316 -11.10 -28.36 -20.13
C ALA A 316 -9.89 -28.46 -21.06
N TRP A 317 -8.84 -29.19 -20.63
CA TRP A 317 -7.66 -29.44 -21.45
C TRP A 317 -8.04 -30.16 -22.75
N GLN A 318 -7.73 -29.54 -23.88
CA GLN A 318 -7.99 -30.06 -25.22
C GLN A 318 -6.70 -30.07 -26.03
N LYS A 319 -6.46 -31.16 -26.77
CA LYS A 319 -5.30 -31.27 -27.65
C LYS A 319 -5.35 -30.21 -28.76
N TYR A 320 -4.21 -29.59 -29.01
CA TYR A 320 -4.02 -28.61 -30.07
C TYR A 320 -2.68 -28.86 -30.77
N SER A 321 -2.63 -28.61 -32.08
CA SER A 321 -1.41 -28.73 -32.88
C SER A 321 -0.76 -27.35 -33.00
N HIS A 322 0.17 -27.04 -32.11
CA HIS A 322 0.86 -25.76 -32.07
C HIS A 322 1.92 -25.64 -33.18
N PRO A 323 2.02 -24.50 -33.88
CA PRO A 323 2.96 -24.33 -34.99
C PRO A 323 4.44 -24.60 -34.64
N THR A 324 4.90 -24.11 -33.48
CA THR A 324 6.30 -24.24 -33.03
C THR A 324 6.53 -25.36 -32.00
N LEU A 325 5.62 -25.52 -31.03
CA LEU A 325 5.74 -26.49 -29.93
C LEU A 325 5.26 -27.92 -30.27
N GLY A 326 4.59 -28.12 -31.40
CA GLY A 326 4.03 -29.43 -31.77
C GLY A 326 2.73 -29.76 -31.03
N GLU A 327 2.55 -30.99 -30.56
CA GLU A 327 1.34 -31.38 -29.82
C GLU A 327 1.33 -30.76 -28.41
N VAL A 328 0.33 -29.94 -28.14
CA VAL A 328 0.09 -29.30 -26.83
C VAL A 328 -1.34 -29.56 -26.37
N GLU A 329 -1.66 -29.23 -25.12
CA GLU A 329 -3.05 -29.12 -24.66
C GLU A 329 -3.35 -27.70 -24.19
N ILE A 330 -4.48 -27.14 -24.63
CA ILE A 330 -4.95 -25.80 -24.26
C ILE A 330 -6.09 -25.96 -23.24
N GLY A 331 -6.06 -25.17 -22.16
CA GLY A 331 -7.07 -25.19 -21.10
C GLY A 331 -6.57 -24.55 -19.80
N GLY A 332 -7.17 -24.93 -18.67
CA GLY A 332 -6.78 -24.42 -17.35
C GLY A 332 -7.83 -23.47 -16.75
N PHE A 333 -7.41 -22.67 -15.77
CA PHE A 333 -8.33 -21.69 -15.15
C PHE A 333 -8.63 -20.55 -16.13
N ALA A 334 -9.91 -20.18 -16.21
CA ALA A 334 -10.31 -19.03 -17.02
C ALA A 334 -9.61 -17.74 -16.53
N PRO A 335 -9.21 -16.84 -17.44
CA PRO A 335 -8.60 -15.56 -17.09
C PRO A 335 -9.41 -14.78 -16.07
N PHE A 336 -8.72 -14.16 -15.12
CA PHE A 336 -9.31 -13.32 -14.07
C PHE A 336 -10.36 -13.99 -13.18
N LEU A 337 -10.48 -15.33 -13.19
CA LEU A 337 -11.42 -16.08 -12.35
C LEU A 337 -11.36 -15.68 -10.87
N GLU A 338 -10.15 -15.43 -10.38
CA GLU A 338 -9.93 -15.07 -8.98
C GLU A 338 -10.48 -13.68 -8.65
N THR A 339 -10.37 -12.73 -9.56
CA THR A 339 -10.57 -11.29 -9.29
C THR A 339 -11.82 -10.71 -9.94
N THR A 340 -12.48 -11.48 -10.81
CA THR A 340 -13.70 -11.05 -11.51
C THR A 340 -14.93 -11.76 -10.95
N PRO A 341 -15.82 -11.04 -10.24
CA PRO A 341 -17.06 -11.63 -9.79
C PRO A 341 -18.03 -11.85 -10.96
N LYS A 342 -19.08 -12.62 -10.71
CA LYS A 342 -20.25 -12.56 -11.59
C LYS A 342 -20.86 -11.16 -11.62
N ALA A 343 -21.38 -10.76 -12.79
CA ALA A 343 -22.00 -9.47 -12.99
C ALA A 343 -23.09 -9.15 -11.94
N GLU A 344 -23.92 -10.12 -11.55
CA GLU A 344 -25.01 -9.90 -10.59
C GLU A 344 -24.52 -9.57 -9.16
N LYS A 345 -23.24 -9.83 -8.86
CA LYS A 345 -22.66 -9.49 -7.55
C LYS A 345 -22.11 -8.06 -7.48
N ILE A 346 -21.87 -7.40 -8.62
CA ILE A 346 -21.18 -6.10 -8.67
C ILE A 346 -21.86 -5.09 -7.74
N ASP A 347 -23.17 -4.86 -7.90
CA ASP A 347 -23.90 -3.88 -7.09
C ASP A 347 -23.82 -4.19 -5.59
N SER A 348 -23.99 -5.47 -5.22
CA SER A 348 -23.92 -5.90 -3.81
C SER A 348 -22.54 -5.66 -3.19
N LEU A 349 -21.46 -5.87 -3.96
CA LEU A 349 -20.09 -5.63 -3.52
C LEU A 349 -19.85 -4.13 -3.30
N LEU A 350 -20.29 -3.30 -4.26
CA LEU A 350 -20.12 -1.85 -4.20
C LEU A 350 -20.94 -1.22 -3.06
N LEU A 351 -22.20 -1.58 -2.92
CA LEU A 351 -23.12 -1.06 -1.88
C LEU A 351 -22.63 -1.36 -0.47
N VAL A 352 -21.95 -2.48 -0.28
CA VAL A 352 -21.39 -2.86 1.03
C VAL A 352 -20.04 -2.20 1.27
N GLN A 353 -19.13 -2.18 0.30
CA GLN A 353 -17.73 -1.85 0.55
C GLN A 353 -17.41 -0.36 0.37
N LEU A 354 -17.90 0.28 -0.68
CA LEU A 354 -17.55 1.68 -0.99
C LEU A 354 -17.93 2.70 0.10
N PRO A 355 -19.03 2.56 0.87
CA PRO A 355 -19.34 3.50 1.94
C PRO A 355 -18.25 3.56 3.03
N TRP A 356 -17.39 2.54 3.14
CA TRP A 356 -16.24 2.58 4.03
C TRP A 356 -15.24 3.69 3.66
N LEU A 357 -15.02 3.94 2.37
CA LEU A 357 -14.10 4.99 1.91
C LEU A 357 -14.56 6.37 2.42
N ILE A 358 -15.86 6.62 2.42
CA ILE A 358 -16.46 7.85 2.97
C ILE A 358 -16.21 7.94 4.49
N GLN A 359 -16.24 6.81 5.22
CA GLN A 359 -15.92 6.81 6.65
C GLN A 359 -14.46 7.14 6.92
N LEU A 360 -13.54 6.72 6.05
CA LEU A 360 -12.13 7.09 6.12
C LEU A 360 -11.92 8.59 5.87
N SER A 361 -12.63 9.19 4.90
CA SER A 361 -12.54 10.63 4.63
C SER A 361 -12.96 11.47 5.86
N LYS A 362 -13.88 10.98 6.69
CA LYS A 362 -14.26 11.63 7.97
C LYS A 362 -13.18 11.55 9.05
N LYS A 363 -12.08 10.83 8.81
CA LYS A 363 -10.91 10.75 9.73
C LYS A 363 -9.83 11.76 9.38
N LEU A 364 -9.99 12.50 8.28
CA LEU A 364 -9.07 13.55 7.88
C LEU A 364 -8.88 14.60 8.99
N PRO A 365 -7.73 15.28 9.00
CA PRO A 365 -7.48 16.39 9.91
C PRO A 365 -8.52 17.50 9.76
N GLU A 366 -8.93 18.07 10.89
CA GLU A 366 -9.78 19.25 10.95
C GLU A 366 -9.09 20.27 11.86
N ILE A 367 -8.37 21.21 11.24
CA ILE A 367 -7.49 22.14 11.95
C ILE A 367 -8.22 23.45 12.23
N ILE A 368 -8.35 23.78 13.52
CA ILE A 368 -9.04 24.99 13.98
C ILE A 368 -8.20 25.77 14.99
N LEU A 369 -8.55 27.04 15.18
CA LEU A 369 -8.06 27.84 16.30
C LEU A 369 -9.03 27.72 17.49
N ALA A 370 -8.78 26.73 18.35
CA ALA A 370 -9.67 26.34 19.44
C ALA A 370 -9.79 27.42 20.52
N ASP A 371 -8.65 27.97 20.96
CA ASP A 371 -8.64 28.93 22.05
C ASP A 371 -7.51 29.97 21.89
N GLN A 372 -7.60 31.04 22.65
CA GLN A 372 -6.61 32.09 22.73
C GLN A 372 -6.52 32.63 24.16
N LYS A 373 -5.30 32.95 24.61
CA LYS A 373 -5.07 33.63 25.87
C LYS A 373 -4.13 34.81 25.65
N ILE A 374 -4.54 35.97 26.15
CA ILE A 374 -3.81 37.22 26.04
C ILE A 374 -3.43 37.65 27.45
N THR A 375 -2.14 37.89 27.67
CA THR A 375 -1.63 38.39 28.95
C THR A 375 -1.00 39.76 28.73
N ASP A 376 -1.50 40.79 29.41
CA ASP A 376 -0.89 42.13 29.42
C ASP A 376 0.43 42.08 30.21
N LEU A 377 1.54 42.46 29.56
CA LEU A 377 2.88 42.54 30.16
C LEU A 377 3.26 43.99 30.52
N GLY A 378 2.37 44.95 30.30
CA GLY A 378 2.58 46.38 30.51
C GLY A 378 3.14 47.09 29.28
N ALA A 379 3.06 48.43 29.28
CA ALA A 379 3.60 49.30 28.23
C ALA A 379 3.14 48.97 26.79
N GLY A 380 1.91 48.45 26.63
CA GLY A 380 1.36 48.06 25.33
C GLY A 380 1.94 46.76 24.78
N VAL A 381 2.64 45.98 25.62
CA VAL A 381 3.19 44.67 25.26
C VAL A 381 2.25 43.57 25.79
N TYR A 382 1.97 42.60 24.93
CA TYR A 382 1.08 41.48 25.22
C TYR A 382 1.76 40.17 24.87
N ARG A 383 1.57 39.15 25.72
CA ARG A 383 1.83 37.75 25.37
C ARG A 383 0.56 37.15 24.78
N LEU A 384 0.67 36.63 23.56
CA LEU A 384 -0.41 35.95 22.85
C LEU A 384 -0.12 34.44 22.83
N GLU A 385 -0.97 33.66 23.49
CA GLU A 385 -0.95 32.20 23.46
C GLU A 385 -2.13 31.73 22.59
N LEU A 386 -1.85 31.07 21.46
CA LEU A 386 -2.86 30.55 20.54
C LEU A 386 -2.86 29.04 20.57
N TYR A 387 -4.05 28.43 20.66
CA TYR A 387 -4.22 26.99 20.76
C TYR A 387 -4.84 26.46 19.47
N VAL A 388 -4.01 25.84 18.64
CA VAL A 388 -4.42 25.19 17.39
C VAL A 388 -4.80 23.76 17.70
N GLU A 389 -6.02 23.34 17.35
CA GLU A 389 -6.53 21.99 17.58
C GLU A 389 -6.69 21.25 16.25
N ASN A 390 -6.37 19.96 16.25
CA ASN A 390 -6.79 19.03 15.23
C ASN A 390 -7.91 18.13 15.79
N LYS A 391 -9.16 18.37 15.36
CA LYS A 391 -10.31 17.53 15.74
C LYS A 391 -10.38 16.20 14.98
N GLY A 392 -9.63 16.10 13.89
CA GLY A 392 -9.54 14.89 13.09
C GLY A 392 -8.78 13.78 13.82
N TYR A 393 -8.99 12.53 13.37
CA TYR A 393 -8.29 11.38 13.93
C TYR A 393 -6.86 11.25 13.41
N LEU A 394 -6.65 11.56 12.13
CA LEU A 394 -5.32 11.51 11.52
C LEU A 394 -4.51 12.75 11.92
N SER A 395 -3.20 12.55 12.08
CA SER A 395 -2.27 13.67 12.25
C SER A 395 -2.12 14.46 10.95
N TYR A 396 -1.64 15.70 11.06
CA TYR A 396 -1.23 16.47 9.90
C TYR A 396 0.17 17.07 10.06
N PRO A 397 1.10 16.80 9.12
CA PRO A 397 1.02 15.69 8.16
C PRO A 397 1.03 14.31 8.89
N ILE A 398 0.83 13.22 8.15
CA ILE A 398 1.18 11.88 8.64
C ILE A 398 2.71 11.70 8.65
N SER A 399 3.24 10.65 9.27
CA SER A 399 4.69 10.54 9.51
C SER A 399 5.50 10.51 8.22
N ILE A 400 5.03 9.82 7.17
CA ILE A 400 5.71 9.84 5.87
C ILE A 400 5.67 11.25 5.24
N GLY A 401 4.60 12.00 5.49
CA GLY A 401 4.46 13.36 5.00
C GLY A 401 5.36 14.35 5.74
N GLU A 402 5.54 14.18 7.05
CA GLU A 402 6.53 14.93 7.83
C GLU A 402 7.95 14.71 7.28
N ARG A 403 8.30 13.45 7.00
CA ARG A 403 9.59 13.07 6.43
C ARG A 403 9.82 13.72 5.06
N ASN A 404 8.81 13.70 4.20
CA ASN A 404 8.90 14.23 2.83
C ASN A 404 8.67 15.75 2.74
N LYS A 405 8.22 16.37 3.83
CA LYS A 405 7.78 17.78 3.87
C LYS A 405 6.63 18.06 2.89
N GLN A 406 5.76 17.07 2.70
CA GLN A 406 4.57 17.12 1.87
C GLN A 406 3.42 16.39 2.59
N PRO A 407 2.18 16.87 2.55
CA PRO A 407 1.75 18.12 1.93
C PRO A 407 2.28 19.37 2.64
N ALA A 408 2.08 20.54 2.03
CA ALA A 408 2.49 21.82 2.61
C ALA A 408 1.91 22.02 4.03
N PRO A 409 2.69 22.58 4.98
CA PRO A 409 2.23 22.72 6.35
C PRO A 409 1.07 23.71 6.48
N VAL A 410 0.27 23.56 7.53
CA VAL A 410 -0.64 24.63 7.96
C VAL A 410 0.20 25.79 8.50
N VAL A 411 -0.11 27.00 8.07
CA VAL A 411 0.59 28.22 8.49
C VAL A 411 -0.35 29.11 9.27
N LEU A 412 0.05 29.51 10.47
CA LEU A 412 -0.61 30.57 11.22
C LEU A 412 -0.04 31.92 10.79
N VAL A 413 -0.91 32.84 10.39
CA VAL A 413 -0.58 34.20 9.95
C VAL A 413 -1.22 35.19 10.90
N ILE A 414 -0.42 36.11 11.43
CA ILE A 414 -0.90 37.26 12.21
C ILE A 414 -0.92 38.49 11.29
N GLU A 415 -2.08 39.14 11.22
CA GLU A 415 -2.29 40.36 10.43
C GLU A 415 -2.88 41.48 11.29
N GLY A 416 -2.62 42.73 10.91
CA GLY A 416 -3.02 43.92 11.65
C GLY A 416 -1.86 44.86 11.91
N ASP A 417 -2.16 45.97 12.57
CA ASP A 417 -1.16 46.94 13.03
C ASP A 417 -0.56 46.47 14.35
N VAL A 418 0.43 45.58 14.24
CA VAL A 418 1.09 44.91 15.37
C VAL A 418 2.58 44.79 15.12
N GLU A 419 3.38 45.17 16.11
CA GLU A 419 4.82 44.94 16.13
C GLU A 419 5.08 43.58 16.83
N ILE A 420 5.70 42.63 16.12
CA ILE A 420 6.06 41.33 16.70
C ILE A 420 7.44 41.47 17.35
N LEU A 421 7.49 41.34 18.68
CA LEU A 421 8.73 41.39 19.45
C LEU A 421 9.38 40.00 19.57
N GLU A 422 8.57 38.95 19.69
CA GLU A 422 9.01 37.55 19.72
C GLU A 422 8.03 36.67 18.93
N GLY A 423 8.58 35.73 18.15
CA GLY A 423 7.83 34.88 17.22
C GLY A 423 7.90 35.38 15.77
N LEU A 424 7.14 34.76 14.88
CA LEU A 424 7.11 35.10 13.45
C LEU A 424 5.69 35.47 13.00
N LYS A 425 5.59 36.40 12.05
CA LYS A 425 4.30 36.79 11.45
C LYS A 425 3.61 35.61 10.75
N ARG A 426 4.40 34.78 10.08
CA ARG A 426 3.98 33.52 9.44
C ARG A 426 4.72 32.38 10.11
N THR A 427 3.98 31.54 10.82
CA THR A 427 4.55 30.44 11.61
C THR A 427 3.92 29.13 11.14
N PRO A 428 4.70 28.19 10.57
CA PRO A 428 4.22 26.84 10.34
C PRO A 428 3.77 26.24 11.68
N VAL A 429 2.54 25.74 11.74
CA VAL A 429 2.04 25.02 12.92
C VAL A 429 2.91 23.78 13.16
N GLY A 430 3.52 23.23 12.10
CA GLY A 430 4.27 21.97 12.14
C GLY A 430 3.34 20.79 12.39
N THR A 431 3.90 19.65 12.79
CA THR A 431 3.13 18.44 13.05
C THR A 431 2.16 18.64 14.22
N ILE A 432 0.91 18.23 14.01
CA ILE A 432 -0.14 18.15 15.02
C ILE A 432 -0.81 16.78 14.95
N GLY A 433 -0.79 16.03 16.06
CA GLY A 433 -1.43 14.72 16.14
C GLY A 433 -2.96 14.82 15.99
N GLY A 434 -3.61 13.70 15.71
CA GLY A 434 -5.07 13.65 15.73
C GLY A 434 -5.63 13.81 17.15
N ASN A 435 -6.73 14.54 17.29
CA ASN A 435 -7.34 14.90 18.57
C ASN A 435 -6.37 15.58 19.55
N GLN A 436 -5.43 16.37 19.03
CA GLN A 436 -4.43 17.09 19.83
C GLN A 436 -4.57 18.60 19.69
N VAL A 437 -4.11 19.30 20.72
CA VAL A 437 -3.98 20.75 20.76
C VAL A 437 -2.51 21.12 20.84
N LYS A 438 -2.11 22.11 20.04
CA LYS A 438 -0.77 22.69 20.02
C LYS A 438 -0.83 24.15 20.40
N LYS A 439 -0.07 24.51 21.44
CA LYS A 439 0.12 25.91 21.84
C LYS A 439 1.22 26.54 20.99
N LEU A 440 0.95 27.73 20.47
CA LEU A 440 1.92 28.64 19.86
C LEU A 440 1.92 29.96 20.64
N GLU A 441 3.08 30.61 20.76
CA GLU A 441 3.25 31.80 21.60
C GLU A 441 3.98 32.92 20.84
N TRP A 442 3.53 34.15 21.08
CA TRP A 442 4.14 35.38 20.59
C TRP A 442 4.20 36.42 21.69
N VAL A 443 5.17 37.33 21.57
CA VAL A 443 5.15 38.61 22.28
C VAL A 443 4.98 39.71 21.26
N VAL A 444 3.97 40.54 21.45
CA VAL A 444 3.58 41.59 20.51
C VAL A 444 3.43 42.93 21.20
N ARG A 445 3.70 44.02 20.49
CA ARG A 445 3.39 45.38 20.93
C ARG A 445 2.29 45.97 20.06
N MET A 446 1.27 46.54 20.70
CA MET A 446 0.16 47.23 20.04
C MET A 446 -0.58 48.19 20.98
N ASP A 447 -1.40 49.05 20.41
CA ASP A 447 -2.27 49.95 21.17
C ASP A 447 -3.35 49.20 21.95
N LYS A 448 -3.71 49.72 23.13
CA LYS A 448 -4.69 49.12 24.08
C LYS A 448 -6.09 48.87 23.52
N LYS A 449 -6.42 49.36 22.32
CA LYS A 449 -7.72 49.19 21.65
C LYS A 449 -7.60 48.60 20.23
N ALA A 450 -6.47 47.97 19.91
CA ALA A 450 -6.25 47.36 18.61
C ALA A 450 -6.94 45.98 18.49
N SER A 451 -7.26 45.62 17.25
CA SER A 451 -7.68 44.26 16.87
C SER A 451 -6.67 43.67 15.90
N LEU A 452 -6.34 42.41 16.07
CA LEU A 452 -5.50 41.64 15.14
C LEU A 452 -6.31 40.50 14.53
N SER A 453 -5.98 40.13 13.30
CA SER A 453 -6.52 38.95 12.63
C SER A 453 -5.53 37.80 12.73
N VAL A 454 -6.01 36.63 13.14
CA VAL A 454 -5.24 35.39 13.05
C VAL A 454 -5.88 34.50 11.99
N LYS A 455 -5.08 34.06 11.04
CA LYS A 455 -5.51 33.15 9.97
C LYS A 455 -4.71 31.85 10.03
N LEU A 456 -5.39 30.72 10.00
CA LEU A 456 -4.80 29.42 9.69
C LEU A 456 -4.98 29.18 8.20
N GLU A 457 -3.87 29.08 7.47
CA GLU A 457 -3.85 28.83 6.02
C GLU A 457 -3.35 27.43 5.72
N SER A 458 -4.07 26.70 4.88
CA SER A 458 -3.68 25.40 4.33
C SER A 458 -4.10 25.31 2.86
N ALA A 459 -3.20 24.80 2.01
CA ALA A 459 -3.58 24.44 0.65
C ALA A 459 -4.58 23.26 0.63
N VAL A 460 -4.52 22.39 1.64
CA VAL A 460 -5.32 21.15 1.73
C VAL A 460 -6.69 21.39 2.36
N PHE A 461 -6.76 22.21 3.42
CA PHE A 461 -7.99 22.39 4.21
C PHE A 461 -8.62 23.79 4.05
N GLY A 462 -8.07 24.64 3.18
CA GLY A 462 -8.50 26.01 3.03
C GLY A 462 -8.02 26.92 4.16
N SER A 463 -8.75 28.00 4.42
CA SER A 463 -8.37 29.02 5.42
C SER A 463 -9.43 29.21 6.48
N VAL A 464 -9.00 29.32 7.74
CA VAL A 464 -9.84 29.70 8.89
C VAL A 464 -9.35 31.04 9.42
N VAL A 465 -10.22 32.04 9.51
CA VAL A 465 -9.88 33.40 10.00
C VAL A 465 -10.59 33.66 11.33
N LYS A 466 -9.87 34.14 12.34
CA LYS A 466 -10.41 34.59 13.63
C LYS A 466 -9.94 36.00 13.94
N GLN A 467 -10.87 36.87 14.31
CA GLN A 467 -10.56 38.22 14.78
C GLN A 467 -10.34 38.20 16.29
N ILE A 468 -9.21 38.74 16.74
CA ILE A 468 -8.82 38.80 18.15
C ILE A 468 -8.79 40.28 18.58
N LYS A 469 -9.63 40.63 19.55
CA LYS A 469 -9.61 41.95 20.18
C LYS A 469 -8.70 41.91 21.40
N ILE A 470 -7.80 42.89 21.51
CA ILE A 470 -6.93 43.04 22.68
C ILE A 470 -7.46 44.22 23.52
N GLY A 471 -7.65 44.00 24.83
CA GLY A 471 -8.09 45.04 25.77
C GLY A 471 -9.60 45.18 25.99
N GLY A 472 -10.35 44.07 25.96
CA GLY A 472 -11.78 44.00 26.28
C GLY A 472 -12.05 43.27 27.59
#